data_AF-A0A7C3K799-F1
#
_entry.id   AF-A0A7C3K799-F1
#
_cell.length_a   1.000
_cell.length_b   1.000
_cell.length_c   1.000
_cell.angle_alpha   90.00
_cell.angle_beta   90.00
_cell.angle_gamma   90.00
#
_symmetry.space_group_name_H-M   'P 1'
#
loop_
_entity.id
_entity.type
_entity.pdbx_description
1 polymer ?
#
loop_
_entity_poly.entity_id
_entity_poly.type
_entity_poly.pdbx_seq_one_letter_code
_entity_poly.pdbx_strand_id
1 'polypeptide(L)'
;MMTRGLAEYRSPETGAPVRRSGTTADRGDRPREGRGGANPMNVRRGGATSRRAMLRVILRPSHVHEHAPSRSTEPAGMKMNHQRKLTCIMRRPRGAFTLLELMIVLVIIAILGTIVTINLVGAADKARETKTRANMRTILAALKMYRASFSAYPPTQGGLQLLAQQNLFGQPEVPKDGWDRDFDYYSPAPESEFVLISYGANGKDDGGNKDEGAPGDDIWAYPDRELP
;
A
#
# COMPACT_ATOMS: atom_id res chain seq x y z
N MET A 1 -11.13 65.61 -26.03
CA MET A 1 -11.96 65.74 -27.24
C MET A 1 -11.49 64.72 -28.26
N MET A 2 -12.45 63.97 -28.84
CA MET A 2 -12.41 63.22 -30.10
C MET A 2 -11.58 61.90 -30.13
N THR A 3 -12.17 60.73 -29.87
CA THR A 3 -13.03 59.86 -30.74
C THR A 3 -12.32 59.24 -31.95
N ARG A 4 -12.18 57.91 -31.95
CA ARG A 4 -12.18 56.95 -33.09
C ARG A 4 -11.79 55.57 -32.54
N GLY A 5 -12.43 54.45 -32.82
CA GLY A 5 -13.57 54.17 -33.67
C GLY A 5 -14.11 52.77 -33.36
N LEU A 6 -15.43 52.63 -33.42
CA LEU A 6 -16.16 51.37 -33.48
C LEU A 6 -16.02 50.80 -34.90
N ALA A 7 -15.73 49.50 -35.01
CA ALA A 7 -15.96 48.73 -36.21
C ALA A 7 -16.52 47.35 -35.80
N GLU A 8 -17.83 47.34 -35.61
CA GLU A 8 -18.78 46.34 -36.10
C GLU A 8 -18.16 45.04 -36.67
N TYR A 9 -18.15 43.95 -35.89
CA TYR A 9 -18.00 42.61 -36.46
C TYR A 9 -19.39 41.98 -36.59
N ARG A 10 -19.82 41.91 -37.85
CA ARG A 10 -21.12 41.46 -38.32
C ARG A 10 -21.15 39.93 -38.42
N SER A 11 -22.12 39.32 -37.74
CA SER A 11 -22.50 37.90 -37.89
C SER A 11 -22.88 37.56 -39.34
N PRO A 12 -22.74 36.29 -39.75
CA PRO A 12 -23.66 35.66 -40.68
C PRO A 12 -24.59 34.68 -39.95
N GLU A 13 -25.89 34.94 -40.05
CA GLU A 13 -26.96 33.98 -39.77
C GLU A 13 -27.19 33.04 -40.97
N THR A 14 -27.95 31.97 -40.71
CA THR A 14 -28.72 31.13 -41.67
C THR A 14 -27.93 29.95 -42.25
N GLY A 15 -28.36 28.68 -42.17
CA GLY A 15 -29.57 28.07 -41.65
C GLY A 15 -29.77 26.71 -42.34
N ALA A 16 -30.21 25.68 -41.59
CA ALA A 16 -31.02 24.55 -42.10
C ALA A 16 -31.36 23.57 -40.96
N PRO A 17 -32.65 23.37 -40.63
CA PRO A 17 -33.13 22.23 -39.85
C PRO A 17 -33.83 21.18 -40.75
N VAL A 18 -34.16 20.03 -40.13
CA VAL A 18 -35.15 19.00 -40.53
C VAL A 18 -34.60 17.66 -41.02
N ARG A 19 -34.74 16.64 -40.15
CA ARG A 19 -35.45 15.38 -40.51
C ARG A 19 -36.05 14.70 -39.28
N ARG A 20 -37.39 14.71 -39.20
CA ARG A 20 -38.24 13.85 -38.36
C ARG A 20 -38.62 12.61 -39.18
N SER A 21 -38.70 11.42 -38.57
CA SER A 21 -39.85 10.49 -38.64
C SER A 21 -39.54 9.10 -38.03
N GLY A 22 -40.57 8.53 -37.36
CA GLY A 22 -40.64 7.17 -36.80
C GLY A 22 -40.62 7.21 -35.25
N THR A 23 -41.69 7.35 -34.47
CA THR A 23 -42.99 6.65 -34.42
C THR A 23 -42.92 5.15 -34.65
N THR A 24 -42.79 4.39 -33.56
CA THR A 24 -43.60 3.20 -33.30
C THR A 24 -43.78 3.05 -31.79
N ALA A 25 -45.01 2.73 -31.41
CA ALA A 25 -45.49 2.54 -30.06
C ALA A 25 -45.71 1.04 -29.83
N ASP A 26 -45.24 0.54 -28.70
CA ASP A 26 -45.59 -0.78 -28.12
C ASP A 26 -45.10 -0.71 -26.66
N ARG A 27 -45.86 -0.59 -25.57
CA ARG A 27 -47.14 -1.12 -25.05
C ARG A 27 -47.12 -2.63 -24.72
N GLY A 28 -46.91 -2.91 -23.42
CA GLY A 28 -47.02 -4.23 -22.78
C GLY A 28 -45.63 -4.82 -22.53
N ASP A 29 -45.19 -5.25 -21.36
CA ASP A 29 -45.88 -5.74 -20.18
C ASP A 29 -45.04 -5.49 -18.93
N ARG A 30 -45.70 -5.13 -17.82
CA ARG A 30 -45.15 -5.29 -16.47
C ARG A 30 -45.88 -6.43 -15.78
N PRO A 31 -45.17 -7.41 -15.21
CA PRO A 31 -45.68 -8.12 -14.05
C PRO A 31 -45.30 -7.33 -12.80
N ARG A 32 -46.33 -6.91 -12.06
CA ARG A 32 -46.23 -6.63 -10.63
C ARG A 32 -46.03 -7.95 -9.87
N GLU A 33 -45.54 -7.78 -8.65
CA GLU A 33 -45.90 -8.55 -7.45
C GLU A 33 -44.86 -9.56 -6.94
N GLY A 34 -44.16 -9.11 -5.90
CA GLY A 34 -43.26 -9.90 -5.05
C GLY A 34 -43.13 -9.19 -3.71
N ARG A 35 -44.28 -9.04 -3.05
CA ARG A 35 -44.44 -8.47 -1.71
C ARG A 35 -44.12 -9.58 -0.69
N GLY A 36 -43.12 -9.39 0.17
CA GLY A 36 -42.98 -10.23 1.37
C GLY A 36 -41.57 -10.26 1.96
N GLY A 37 -41.44 -9.90 3.23
CA GLY A 37 -40.28 -10.25 4.04
C GLY A 37 -39.57 -9.11 4.75
N ALA A 38 -40.32 -8.27 5.48
CA ALA A 38 -39.73 -7.58 6.62
C ALA A 38 -39.26 -8.63 7.64
N ASN A 39 -37.99 -8.59 8.03
CA ASN A 39 -37.52 -9.26 9.24
C ASN A 39 -36.56 -8.33 10.00
N PRO A 40 -37.05 -7.51 10.94
CA PRO A 40 -36.21 -6.72 11.81
C PRO A 40 -36.10 -7.43 13.16
N MET A 41 -34.98 -8.10 13.44
CA MET A 41 -34.50 -8.33 14.81
C MET A 41 -33.16 -9.06 14.78
N ASN A 42 -32.07 -8.39 15.16
CA ASN A 42 -31.43 -8.72 16.44
C ASN A 42 -30.52 -7.57 16.89
N VAL A 43 -31.04 -6.82 17.85
CA VAL A 43 -30.27 -5.94 18.71
C VAL A 43 -29.44 -6.82 19.63
N ARG A 44 -28.11 -6.81 19.48
CA ARG A 44 -27.22 -7.15 20.60
C ARG A 44 -26.34 -5.96 20.95
N ARG A 45 -26.82 -5.28 22.00
CA ARG A 45 -26.08 -4.40 22.89
C ARG A 45 -24.94 -5.16 23.57
N GLY A 46 -23.88 -4.43 23.90
CA GLY A 46 -22.88 -4.77 24.91
C GLY A 46 -21.50 -4.90 24.28
N GLY A 47 -20.48 -4.16 24.67
CA GLY A 47 -20.33 -3.26 25.81
C GLY A 47 -18.84 -3.06 26.04
N ALA A 48 -18.51 -1.93 26.66
CA ALA A 48 -17.31 -1.68 27.43
C ALA A 48 -15.94 -1.79 26.72
N THR A 49 -15.50 -0.63 26.26
CA THR A 49 -14.24 -0.01 26.73
C THR A 49 -13.38 -0.87 27.68
N SER A 50 -12.20 -1.30 27.23
CA SER A 50 -11.10 -1.62 28.14
C SER A 50 -9.95 -0.66 27.89
N ARG A 51 -9.91 0.35 28.76
CA ARG A 51 -8.79 1.29 28.91
C ARG A 51 -7.62 0.55 29.55
N ARG A 52 -6.42 0.93 29.12
CA ARG A 52 -5.19 1.09 29.93
C ARG A 52 -4.92 0.06 31.03
N ALA A 53 -3.84 -0.69 30.87
CA ALA A 53 -2.91 -0.88 31.97
C ALA A 53 -1.49 -1.02 31.42
N MET A 54 -0.73 0.08 31.49
CA MET A 54 0.72 0.03 31.64
C MET A 54 1.03 -0.82 32.87
N LEU A 55 1.88 -1.83 32.74
CA LEU A 55 2.57 -2.40 33.88
C LEU A 55 4.07 -2.29 33.64
N ARG A 56 4.68 -1.44 34.46
CA ARG A 56 6.09 -1.14 34.55
C ARG A 56 6.63 -1.89 35.79
N VAL A 57 7.93 -2.22 35.77
CA VAL A 57 8.76 -2.63 36.92
C VAL A 57 8.51 -4.11 37.31
N ILE A 58 9.50 -4.98 37.52
CA ILE A 58 10.45 -4.98 38.63
C ILE A 58 11.68 -5.84 38.28
N LEU A 59 12.86 -5.25 38.39
CA LEU A 59 14.16 -5.93 38.50
C LEU A 59 14.18 -6.79 39.77
N ARG A 60 14.55 -8.07 39.67
CA ARG A 60 14.88 -8.91 40.83
C ARG A 60 16.41 -8.99 41.01
N PRO A 61 16.98 -8.47 42.10
CA PRO A 61 18.32 -8.80 42.53
C PRO A 61 18.32 -9.90 43.60
N SER A 62 19.39 -10.70 43.56
CA SER A 62 20.12 -11.29 44.70
C SER A 62 19.38 -12.14 45.73
N HIS A 63 19.80 -13.41 45.87
CA HIS A 63 19.99 -13.96 47.22
C HIS A 63 21.13 -14.98 47.27
N VAL A 64 22.19 -14.51 47.92
CA VAL A 64 23.22 -15.30 48.60
C VAL A 64 22.54 -16.06 49.75
N HIS A 65 22.95 -17.32 49.95
CA HIS A 65 22.74 -18.02 51.21
C HIS A 65 24.06 -18.65 51.63
N GLU A 66 24.59 -18.10 52.70
CA GLU A 66 25.69 -18.63 53.49
C GLU A 66 25.10 -18.94 54.87
N HIS A 67 25.32 -20.15 55.39
CA HIS A 67 25.63 -20.40 56.81
C HIS A 67 25.85 -21.89 57.10
N ALA A 68 26.96 -22.14 57.81
CA ALA A 68 27.43 -23.37 58.47
C ALA A 68 26.67 -23.59 59.83
N PRO A 69 27.09 -24.40 60.85
CA PRO A 69 28.24 -25.33 61.01
C PRO A 69 27.95 -26.64 61.83
N SER A 70 29.04 -27.32 62.21
CA SER A 70 29.20 -28.37 63.27
C SER A 70 29.02 -29.83 62.81
N ARG A 71 29.81 -30.83 63.22
CA ARG A 71 30.55 -31.04 64.47
C ARG A 71 31.69 -32.06 64.28
N SER A 72 32.69 -31.93 65.15
CA SER A 72 33.95 -32.67 65.31
C SER A 72 33.82 -34.05 65.97
N THR A 73 34.64 -35.02 65.53
CA THR A 73 35.31 -36.09 66.32
C THR A 73 36.43 -36.69 65.43
N GLU A 74 37.71 -36.31 65.60
CA GLU A 74 38.77 -37.05 66.35
C GLU A 74 39.49 -38.16 65.51
N PRO A 75 40.70 -38.65 65.87
CA PRO A 75 41.97 -38.08 65.39
C PRO A 75 42.91 -39.15 64.75
N ALA A 76 44.15 -38.76 64.52
CA ALA A 76 45.33 -39.61 64.29
C ALA A 76 45.49 -40.23 62.90
N GLY A 77 46.47 -39.71 62.15
CA GLY A 77 46.84 -40.27 60.86
C GLY A 77 47.89 -39.47 60.11
N MET A 78 49.07 -39.34 60.73
CA MET A 78 50.34 -39.01 60.08
C MET A 78 50.43 -39.60 58.66
N LYS A 79 50.58 -38.76 57.64
CA LYS A 79 51.41 -39.02 56.44
C LYS A 79 51.46 -37.77 55.55
N MET A 80 52.61 -37.13 55.61
CA MET A 80 53.04 -36.04 54.75
C MET A 80 53.18 -36.56 53.32
N ASN A 81 52.22 -36.29 52.44
CA ASN A 81 52.30 -36.55 51.01
C ASN A 81 52.32 -35.23 50.22
N HIS A 82 53.54 -34.69 50.10
CA HIS A 82 53.86 -33.52 49.30
C HIS A 82 53.77 -33.86 47.80
N GLN A 83 52.55 -33.90 47.25
CA GLN A 83 52.32 -34.05 45.81
C GLN A 83 51.13 -33.16 45.41
N ARG A 84 51.29 -31.84 45.53
CA ARG A 84 50.47 -30.90 44.76
C ARG A 84 50.92 -30.97 43.30
N LYS A 85 50.40 -31.95 42.55
CA LYS A 85 50.40 -31.87 41.09
C LYS A 85 49.48 -30.72 40.71
N LEU A 86 50.05 -29.52 40.61
CA LEU A 86 49.44 -28.42 39.88
C LEU A 86 49.40 -28.85 38.42
N THR A 87 48.31 -29.47 38.00
CA THR A 87 48.02 -29.67 36.59
C THR A 87 47.79 -28.28 35.99
N CYS A 88 48.85 -27.68 35.48
CA CYS A 88 48.74 -26.60 34.51
C CYS A 88 47.96 -27.19 33.32
N ILE A 89 46.70 -26.77 33.17
CA ILE A 89 45.95 -27.02 31.94
C ILE A 89 46.68 -26.22 30.86
N MET A 90 47.56 -26.90 30.12
CA MET A 90 48.25 -26.30 28.98
C MET A 90 47.18 -25.87 27.97
N ARG A 91 46.84 -24.58 27.96
CA ARG A 91 46.07 -23.99 26.86
C ARG A 91 46.95 -24.12 25.63
N ARG A 92 46.59 -25.03 24.72
CA ARG A 92 47.19 -25.08 23.38
C ARG A 92 47.08 -23.68 22.77
N PRO A 93 48.14 -23.16 22.13
CA PRO A 93 48.02 -21.90 21.40
C PRO A 93 46.90 -22.06 20.38
N ARG A 94 45.86 -21.22 20.51
CA ARG A 94 44.87 -21.08 19.45
C ARG A 94 45.63 -20.52 18.26
N GLY A 95 45.61 -21.20 17.13
CA GLY A 95 46.31 -20.77 15.92
C GLY A 95 45.97 -19.31 15.60
N ALA A 96 46.99 -18.52 15.28
CA ALA A 96 46.77 -17.18 14.73
C ALA A 96 46.09 -17.31 13.36
N PHE A 97 45.10 -16.46 13.08
CA PHE A 97 44.44 -16.38 11.78
C PHE A 97 45.48 -16.22 10.67
N THR A 98 45.39 -17.04 9.62
CA THR A 98 46.30 -16.92 8.47
C THR A 98 45.80 -15.83 7.51
N LEU A 99 46.71 -15.11 6.85
CA LEU A 99 46.32 -14.13 5.83
C LEU A 99 45.54 -14.77 4.69
N LEU A 100 45.91 -16.01 4.33
CA LEU A 100 45.25 -16.79 3.28
C LEU A 100 43.77 -17.03 3.60
N GLU A 101 43.44 -17.27 4.87
CA GLU A 101 42.07 -17.48 5.34
C GLU A 101 41.20 -16.23 5.14
N LEU A 102 41.76 -15.02 5.29
CA LEU A 102 41.04 -13.79 4.98
C LEU A 102 40.96 -13.54 3.46
N MET A 103 42.02 -13.84 2.71
CA MET A 103 42.05 -13.60 1.26
C MET A 103 40.97 -14.40 0.52
N ILE A 104 40.83 -15.69 0.81
CA ILE A 104 39.81 -16.52 0.16
C ILE A 104 38.39 -16.06 0.51
N VAL A 105 38.18 -15.59 1.74
CA VAL A 105 36.89 -15.06 2.18
C VAL A 105 36.51 -13.81 1.40
N LEU A 106 37.44 -12.86 1.22
CA LEU A 106 37.18 -11.65 0.44
C LEU A 106 36.93 -11.94 -1.04
N VAL A 107 37.64 -12.92 -1.61
CA VAL A 107 37.42 -13.38 -2.99
C VAL A 107 36.01 -13.97 -3.15
N ILE A 108 35.59 -14.84 -2.24
CA ILE A 108 34.24 -15.43 -2.29
C ILE A 108 33.16 -14.35 -2.11
N ILE A 109 33.36 -13.40 -1.17
CA ILE A 109 32.42 -12.28 -0.97
C ILE A 109 32.35 -11.39 -2.23
N ALA A 110 33.47 -11.13 -2.90
CA ALA A 110 33.49 -10.36 -4.14
C ALA A 110 32.70 -11.06 -5.26
N ILE A 111 32.84 -12.38 -5.41
CA ILE A 111 32.10 -13.16 -6.42
C ILE A 111 30.61 -13.25 -6.07
N LEU A 112 30.26 -13.51 -4.82
CA LEU A 112 28.85 -13.57 -4.40
C LEU A 112 28.17 -12.19 -4.50
N GLY A 113 28.91 -11.11 -4.20
CA GLY A 113 28.42 -9.75 -4.28
C GLY A 113 27.94 -9.34 -5.67
N THR A 114 28.53 -9.88 -6.75
CA THR A 114 28.11 -9.55 -8.13
C THR A 114 26.78 -10.20 -8.52
N ILE A 115 26.43 -11.36 -7.96
CA ILE A 115 25.24 -12.13 -8.36
C ILE A 115 23.96 -11.63 -7.67
N VAL A 116 24.08 -11.14 -6.43
CA VAL A 116 22.92 -10.79 -5.59
C VAL A 116 22.16 -9.55 -6.07
N THR A 117 22.78 -8.67 -6.88
CA THR A 117 22.21 -7.36 -7.23
C THR A 117 21.13 -7.40 -8.32
N ILE A 118 21.09 -8.41 -9.19
CA ILE A 118 20.37 -8.33 -10.47
C ILE A 118 18.83 -8.55 -10.32
N ASN A 119 18.36 -9.15 -9.22
CA ASN A 119 16.96 -9.63 -9.13
C ASN A 119 15.97 -8.69 -8.43
N LEU A 120 16.40 -7.58 -7.81
CA LEU A 120 15.51 -6.76 -6.97
C LEU A 120 14.65 -5.77 -7.77
N VAL A 121 15.17 -5.23 -8.87
CA VAL A 121 14.55 -4.10 -9.57
C VAL A 121 13.21 -4.51 -10.21
N GLY A 122 13.18 -5.59 -10.99
CA GLY A 122 11.96 -6.02 -11.66
C GLY A 122 10.85 -6.54 -10.72
N ALA A 123 11.21 -7.00 -9.52
CA ALA A 123 10.23 -7.41 -8.52
C ALA A 123 9.60 -6.20 -7.83
N ALA A 124 10.38 -5.14 -7.58
CA ALA A 124 9.88 -3.90 -7.00
C ALA A 124 8.88 -3.22 -7.94
N ASP A 125 9.18 -3.11 -9.23
CA ASP A 125 8.28 -2.43 -10.18
C ASP A 125 6.96 -3.16 -10.36
N LYS A 126 6.97 -4.50 -10.44
CA LYS A 126 5.73 -5.31 -10.44
C LYS A 126 4.90 -5.12 -9.17
N ALA A 127 5.56 -5.00 -8.01
CA ALA A 127 4.86 -4.74 -6.75
C ALA A 127 4.22 -3.35 -6.74
N ARG A 128 4.88 -2.34 -7.32
CA ARG A 128 4.33 -0.99 -7.50
C ARG A 128 3.13 -0.99 -8.42
N GLU A 129 3.20 -1.62 -9.58
CA GLU A 129 2.05 -1.78 -10.48
C GLU A 129 0.86 -2.46 -9.78
N THR A 130 1.12 -3.54 -9.05
CA THR A 130 0.08 -4.27 -8.32
C THR A 130 -0.58 -3.38 -7.27
N LYS A 131 0.22 -2.59 -6.52
CA LYS A 131 -0.29 -1.61 -5.56
C LYS A 131 -1.13 -0.53 -6.24
N THR A 132 -0.67 0.02 -7.38
CA THR A 132 -1.42 1.00 -8.17
C THR A 132 -2.78 0.45 -8.57
N ARG A 133 -2.84 -0.75 -9.16
CA ARG A 133 -4.10 -1.37 -9.58
C ARG A 133 -5.05 -1.62 -8.41
N ALA A 134 -4.52 -2.06 -7.26
CA ALA A 134 -5.32 -2.25 -6.05
C ALA A 134 -5.93 -0.92 -5.57
N ASN A 135 -5.13 0.14 -5.51
CA ASN A 135 -5.59 1.46 -5.10
C ASN A 135 -6.58 2.08 -6.10
N MET A 136 -6.38 1.89 -7.40
CA MET A 136 -7.36 2.28 -8.42
C MET A 136 -8.69 1.57 -8.22
N ARG A 137 -8.71 0.26 -7.92
CA ARG A 137 -9.96 -0.48 -7.63
C ARG A 137 -10.72 0.14 -6.46
N THR A 138 -10.01 0.53 -5.40
CA THR A 138 -10.60 1.23 -4.24
C THR A 138 -11.22 2.56 -4.66
N ILE A 139 -10.52 3.35 -5.50
CA ILE A 139 -11.03 4.64 -5.99
C ILE A 139 -12.25 4.45 -6.90
N LEU A 140 -12.20 3.48 -7.82
CA LEU A 140 -13.31 3.15 -8.71
C LEU A 140 -14.55 2.73 -7.92
N ALA A 141 -14.39 1.94 -6.85
CA ALA A 141 -15.49 1.57 -5.97
C ALA A 141 -16.11 2.80 -5.29
N ALA A 142 -15.28 3.70 -4.75
CA ALA A 142 -15.75 4.94 -4.13
C ALA A 142 -16.49 5.85 -5.13
N LEU A 143 -15.98 5.98 -6.36
CA LEU A 143 -16.63 6.72 -7.44
C LEU A 143 -18.00 6.13 -7.78
N LYS A 144 -18.10 4.80 -7.87
CA LYS A 144 -19.38 4.09 -8.09
C LYS A 144 -20.36 4.30 -6.94
N MET A 145 -19.89 4.28 -5.70
CA MET A 145 -20.72 4.57 -4.51
C MET A 145 -21.23 6.02 -4.49
N TYR A 146 -20.39 6.98 -4.87
CA TYR A 146 -20.79 8.38 -4.99
C TYR A 146 -21.87 8.56 -6.06
N ARG A 147 -21.68 7.96 -7.25
CA ARG A 147 -22.69 7.97 -8.31
C ARG A 147 -24.01 7.34 -7.86
N ALA A 148 -23.97 6.25 -7.09
CA ALA A 148 -25.18 5.62 -6.57
C ALA A 148 -25.99 6.55 -5.64
N SER A 149 -25.32 7.50 -4.98
CA SER A 149 -25.95 8.44 -4.03
C SER A 149 -26.40 9.74 -4.69
N PHE A 150 -25.65 10.25 -5.67
CA PHE A 150 -25.86 11.57 -6.28
C PHE A 150 -26.22 11.52 -7.78
N SER A 151 -26.38 10.33 -8.36
CA SER A 151 -26.65 10.07 -9.78
C SER A 151 -25.60 10.62 -10.76
N ALA A 152 -24.50 11.17 -10.26
CA ALA A 152 -23.40 11.73 -11.04
C ALA A 152 -22.06 11.45 -10.36
N TYR A 153 -20.98 11.41 -11.13
CA TYR A 153 -19.62 11.34 -10.60
C TYR A 153 -19.18 12.70 -10.02
N PRO A 154 -18.26 12.72 -9.04
CA PRO A 154 -17.77 13.97 -8.49
C PRO A 154 -17.01 14.79 -9.55
N PRO A 155 -16.93 16.13 -9.40
CA PRO A 155 -16.20 16.98 -10.34
C PRO A 155 -14.70 16.68 -10.30
N THR A 156 -13.99 16.93 -11.41
CA THR A 156 -12.53 16.80 -11.51
C THR A 156 -11.82 17.52 -10.37
N GLN A 157 -12.17 18.78 -10.13
CA GLN A 157 -11.52 19.60 -9.12
C GLN A 157 -12.01 19.21 -7.71
N GLY A 158 -11.13 18.61 -6.91
CA GLY A 158 -11.41 18.25 -5.52
C GLY A 158 -12.33 17.03 -5.35
N GLY A 159 -12.72 16.35 -6.44
CA GLY A 159 -13.60 15.20 -6.39
C GLY A 159 -13.03 14.05 -5.58
N LEU A 160 -11.76 13.69 -5.80
CA LEU A 160 -11.11 12.63 -5.04
C LEU A 160 -10.97 12.99 -3.55
N GLN A 161 -10.65 14.25 -3.24
CA GLN A 161 -10.58 14.73 -1.86
C GLN A 161 -11.94 14.70 -1.17
N LEU A 162 -13.04 14.98 -1.88
CA LEU A 162 -14.39 14.84 -1.35
C LEU A 162 -14.68 13.38 -0.96
N LEU A 163 -14.28 12.41 -1.79
CA LEU A 163 -14.45 10.99 -1.48
C LEU A 163 -13.63 10.58 -0.24
N ALA A 164 -12.43 11.15 -0.07
CA ALA A 164 -11.62 10.94 1.13
C ALA A 164 -12.29 11.49 2.39
N GLN A 165 -12.86 12.70 2.33
CA GLN A 165 -13.60 13.32 3.44
C GLN A 165 -14.83 12.51 3.85
N GLN A 166 -15.48 11.85 2.87
CA GLN A 166 -16.59 10.93 3.10
C GLN A 166 -16.14 9.53 3.56
N ASN A 167 -14.83 9.31 3.74
CA ASN A 167 -14.22 8.04 4.13
C ASN A 167 -14.59 6.87 3.18
N LEU A 168 -14.82 7.16 1.90
CA LEU A 168 -15.24 6.15 0.92
C LEU A 168 -14.10 5.21 0.50
N PHE A 169 -12.84 5.60 0.74
CA PHE A 169 -11.66 4.75 0.53
C PHE A 169 -11.36 3.84 1.73
N GLY A 170 -12.05 3.99 2.85
CA GLY A 170 -11.70 3.35 4.13
C GLY A 170 -10.50 3.98 4.84
N GLN A 171 -10.01 5.11 4.35
CA GLN A 171 -8.93 5.92 4.91
C GLN A 171 -9.19 7.41 4.63
N PRO A 172 -8.65 8.33 5.46
CA PRO A 172 -8.93 9.77 5.37
C PRO A 172 -8.21 10.50 4.22
N GLU A 173 -7.40 9.79 3.45
CA GLU A 173 -6.56 10.33 2.38
C GLU A 173 -6.80 9.58 1.07
N VAL A 174 -6.64 10.30 -0.04
CA VAL A 174 -6.70 9.69 -1.38
C VAL A 174 -5.56 8.68 -1.50
N PRO A 175 -5.85 7.39 -1.82
CA PRO A 175 -4.80 6.43 -2.10
C PRO A 175 -3.91 6.91 -3.24
N LYS A 176 -2.59 6.79 -3.06
CA LYS A 176 -1.59 7.12 -4.08
C LYS A 176 -1.19 5.91 -4.92
N ASP A 177 -0.53 6.14 -6.04
CA ASP A 177 0.02 5.05 -6.86
C ASP A 177 1.23 4.34 -6.20
N GLY A 178 1.76 3.33 -6.89
CA GLY A 178 2.95 2.57 -6.47
C GLY A 178 4.24 3.39 -6.42
N TRP A 179 4.26 4.55 -7.08
CA TRP A 179 5.38 5.48 -7.15
C TRP A 179 5.17 6.73 -6.27
N ASP A 180 4.17 6.67 -5.36
CA ASP A 180 3.81 7.73 -4.39
C ASP A 180 3.30 9.04 -5.03
N ARG A 181 2.72 8.94 -6.21
CA ARG A 181 2.09 10.07 -6.90
C ARG A 181 0.58 9.98 -6.83
N ASP A 182 -0.06 11.13 -7.02
CA ASP A 182 -1.50 11.24 -7.04
C ASP A 182 -2.07 10.73 -8.36
N PHE A 183 -3.31 10.25 -8.34
CA PHE A 183 -4.04 9.87 -9.54
C PHE A 183 -4.66 11.08 -10.21
N ASP A 184 -4.58 11.11 -11.54
CA ASP A 184 -5.29 12.10 -12.33
C ASP A 184 -6.71 11.60 -12.61
N TYR A 185 -7.68 12.44 -12.30
CA TYR A 185 -9.10 12.13 -12.43
C TYR A 185 -9.81 13.23 -13.21
N TYR A 186 -10.49 12.84 -14.28
CA TYR A 186 -11.27 13.76 -15.11
C TYR A 186 -12.71 13.27 -15.25
N SER A 187 -13.66 14.16 -14.96
CA SER A 187 -15.10 13.94 -15.13
C SER A 187 -15.79 15.26 -15.50
N PRO A 188 -16.49 15.34 -16.65
CA PRO A 188 -16.64 14.29 -17.67
C PRO A 188 -15.36 14.10 -18.52
N ALA A 189 -15.14 12.90 -19.07
CA ALA A 189 -14.06 12.62 -20.00
C ALA A 189 -14.57 12.57 -21.46
N PRO A 190 -13.71 12.78 -22.49
CA PRO A 190 -14.16 12.86 -23.89
C PRO A 190 -14.89 11.61 -24.42
N GLU A 191 -14.43 10.42 -24.02
CA GLU A 191 -14.96 9.12 -24.51
C GLU A 191 -15.62 8.27 -23.42
N SER A 192 -15.74 8.79 -22.20
CA SER A 192 -16.26 8.04 -21.04
C SER A 192 -16.81 8.97 -19.97
N GLU A 193 -17.61 8.45 -19.03
CA GLU A 193 -18.16 9.27 -17.94
C GLU A 193 -17.06 9.88 -17.06
N PHE A 194 -15.99 9.12 -16.82
CA PHE A 194 -14.77 9.61 -16.20
C PHE A 194 -13.57 8.79 -16.65
N VAL A 195 -12.37 9.34 -16.49
CA VAL A 195 -11.11 8.60 -16.60
C VAL A 195 -10.28 8.81 -15.35
N LEU A 196 -9.62 7.74 -14.89
CA LEU A 196 -8.67 7.74 -13.78
C LEU A 196 -7.32 7.21 -14.29
N ILE A 197 -6.24 7.96 -14.09
CA ILE A 197 -4.93 7.73 -14.73
C ILE A 197 -3.84 7.72 -13.66
N SER A 198 -2.87 6.82 -13.81
CA SER A 198 -1.57 6.86 -13.12
C SER A 198 -0.46 6.73 -14.16
N TYR A 199 0.49 7.66 -14.14
CA TYR A 199 1.60 7.74 -15.11
C TYR A 199 2.79 6.82 -14.79
N GLY A 200 2.57 5.64 -14.20
CA GLY A 200 3.62 4.61 -14.06
C GLY A 200 4.91 4.98 -13.29
N ALA A 201 6.08 4.50 -13.69
CA ALA A 201 7.37 4.99 -13.22
C ALA A 201 7.77 6.34 -13.82
N ASN A 202 7.33 6.65 -15.04
CA ASN A 202 7.82 7.77 -15.85
C ASN A 202 7.26 9.15 -15.39
N GLY A 203 6.05 9.19 -14.82
CA GLY A 203 5.38 10.39 -14.34
C GLY A 203 4.91 11.32 -15.46
N LYS A 204 4.81 10.83 -16.69
CA LYS A 204 4.50 11.62 -17.89
C LYS A 204 3.33 10.99 -18.61
N ASP A 205 2.44 11.84 -19.10
CA ASP A 205 1.40 11.43 -20.06
C ASP A 205 2.07 11.07 -21.39
N ASP A 206 2.23 9.77 -21.65
CA ASP A 206 2.72 9.24 -22.92
C ASP A 206 1.58 8.72 -23.82
N GLY A 207 0.33 9.08 -23.49
CA GLY A 207 -0.85 8.62 -24.22
C GLY A 207 -1.13 7.13 -24.05
N GLY A 208 -0.47 6.45 -23.11
CA GLY A 208 -0.62 5.01 -22.87
C GLY A 208 -0.13 4.15 -24.04
N ASN A 209 0.63 4.73 -24.97
CA ASN A 209 1.08 4.00 -26.15
C ASN A 209 2.24 3.07 -25.79
N LYS A 210 1.95 1.77 -25.71
CA LYS A 210 2.99 0.74 -25.55
C LYS A 210 3.84 0.55 -26.80
N ASP A 211 3.44 1.14 -27.94
CA ASP A 211 4.01 0.87 -29.25
C ASP A 211 5.14 1.86 -29.66
N GLU A 212 5.49 2.84 -28.82
CA GLU A 212 6.57 3.81 -29.07
C GLU A 212 7.95 3.41 -28.50
N GLY A 213 8.14 2.13 -28.19
CA GLY A 213 9.44 1.60 -27.76
C GLY A 213 9.87 2.02 -26.34
N ALA A 214 9.08 2.85 -25.67
CA ALA A 214 9.05 2.95 -24.21
C ALA A 214 8.01 1.94 -23.69
N PRO A 215 8.30 1.19 -22.62
CA PRO A 215 7.27 0.40 -21.96
C PRO A 215 6.24 1.38 -21.40
N GLY A 216 5.09 1.54 -22.08
CA GLY A 216 3.97 2.34 -21.57
C GLY A 216 3.53 1.78 -20.22
N ASP A 217 3.98 2.44 -19.16
CA ASP A 217 3.81 2.11 -17.76
C ASP A 217 2.56 2.77 -17.16
N ASP A 218 1.91 3.62 -17.94
CA ASP A 218 0.66 4.27 -17.61
C ASP A 218 -0.49 3.26 -17.44
N ILE A 219 -1.29 3.48 -16.40
CA ILE A 219 -2.45 2.65 -16.09
C ILE A 219 -3.70 3.51 -16.16
N TRP A 220 -4.56 3.18 -17.11
CA TRP A 220 -5.81 3.89 -17.40
C TRP A 220 -6.99 3.07 -16.90
N ALA A 221 -7.91 3.71 -16.18
CA ALA A 221 -9.15 3.11 -15.72
C ALA A 221 -10.36 3.91 -16.19
N TYR A 222 -11.34 3.16 -16.70
CA TYR A 222 -12.61 3.65 -17.19
C TYR A 222 -13.75 3.01 -16.38
N PRO A 223 -14.95 3.62 -16.33
CA PRO A 223 -16.11 3.06 -15.61
C PRO A 223 -16.46 1.62 -16.02
N ASP A 224 -16.39 1.35 -17.33
CA ASP A 224 -16.92 0.14 -17.96
C ASP A 224 -15.84 -0.83 -18.46
N ARG A 225 -14.55 -0.49 -18.32
CA ARG A 225 -13.45 -1.42 -18.66
C ARG A 225 -12.89 -2.03 -17.38
N GLU A 226 -12.66 -3.33 -17.40
CA GLU A 226 -11.89 -3.99 -16.36
C GLU A 226 -10.43 -3.52 -16.43
N LEU A 227 -9.83 -3.34 -15.26
CA LEU A 227 -8.41 -3.03 -15.14
C LEU A 227 -7.59 -4.24 -15.64
N PRO A 228 -6.63 -4.05 -16.56
CA PRO A 228 -5.77 -5.11 -17.06
C PRO A 228 -4.82 -5.69 -16.00
#